data_AF-A0AAW2RJU7-F1
#
_entry.id   AF-A0AAW2RJU7-F1
#
_cell.length_a   1.000
_cell.length_b   1.000
_cell.length_c   1.000
_cell.angle_alpha   90.00
_cell.angle_beta   90.00
_cell.angle_gamma   90.00
#
_symmetry.space_group_name_H-M   'P 1'
#
loop_
_entity.id
_entity.type
_entity.pdbx_description
1 polymer ?
#
loop_
_entity_poly.entity_id
_entity_poly.type
_entity_poly.pdbx_seq_one_letter_code
_entity_poly.pdbx_strand_id
1 'polypeptide(L)'
;MEVEVKLRLASSAAHERLCGVLSPNHRRTHLQENLFFDGPNAELSSNLAVLRLRFYDLDSHCVLSLKSKPQISAGISRIEEQEEPLDPIVGRHCAAEPWRLLHIESSDIIKRVKEEFNVGAGGLVGLGGFRNVRGFMSGVG
;
A
#
# COMPACT_ATOMS: atom_id res chain seq x y z
N MET A 1 -4.43 14.15 -3.23
CA MET A 1 -3.00 14.10 -3.60
C MET A 1 -2.19 13.98 -2.32
N GLU A 2 -1.44 12.91 -2.17
CA GLU A 2 -0.48 12.69 -1.08
C GLU A 2 0.89 13.27 -1.47
N VAL A 3 1.56 13.92 -0.52
CA VAL A 3 2.92 14.46 -0.69
C VAL A 3 3.78 14.02 0.49
N GLU A 4 4.89 13.35 0.21
CA GLU A 4 5.80 12.79 1.23
C GLU A 4 7.27 13.05 0.89
N VAL A 5 8.10 13.26 1.91
CA VAL A 5 9.56 13.19 1.78
C VAL A 5 10.01 11.73 1.90
N LYS A 6 10.73 11.22 0.91
CA LYS A 6 11.25 9.85 0.86
C LYS A 6 12.77 9.86 0.78
N LEU A 7 13.40 9.42 1.87
CA LEU A 7 14.85 9.29 2.01
C LEU A 7 15.21 7.81 2.13
N ARG A 8 16.30 7.40 1.49
CA ARG A 8 16.88 6.06 1.65
C ARG A 8 18.05 6.12 2.62
N LEU A 9 18.00 5.32 3.67
CA LEU A 9 19.15 5.13 4.56
C LEU A 9 20.15 4.17 3.90
N ALA A 10 21.44 4.50 4.03
CA ALA A 10 22.51 3.80 3.31
C ALA A 10 22.79 2.38 3.85
N SER A 11 22.46 2.10 5.11
CA SER A 11 22.75 0.81 5.75
C SER A 11 21.88 0.56 6.98
N SER A 12 21.90 -0.69 7.48
CA SER A 12 21.30 -1.07 8.76
C SER A 12 21.89 -0.26 9.93
N ALA A 13 23.21 -0.04 9.95
CA ALA A 13 23.85 0.78 10.97
C ALA A 13 23.36 2.25 10.94
N ALA A 14 23.07 2.81 9.76
CA ALA A 14 22.46 4.14 9.66
C ALA A 14 21.01 4.15 10.17
N HIS A 15 20.25 3.09 9.90
CA HIS A 15 18.91 2.88 10.46
C HIS A 15 18.93 2.79 11.98
N GLU A 16 19.80 1.96 12.57
CA GLU A 16 19.94 1.82 14.02
C GLU A 16 20.29 3.14 14.70
N ARG A 17 21.26 3.90 14.15
CA ARG A 17 21.61 5.23 14.67
C ARG A 17 20.43 6.19 14.63
N LEU A 18 19.69 6.22 13.51
CA LEU A 18 18.51 7.08 13.39
C LEU A 18 17.42 6.69 14.40
N CYS A 19 17.16 5.39 14.57
CA CYS A 19 16.23 4.90 15.57
C CYS A 19 16.66 5.31 16.99
N GLY A 20 17.95 5.23 17.30
CA GLY A 20 18.50 5.70 18.58
C GLY A 20 18.22 7.18 18.83
N VAL A 21 18.53 8.03 17.84
CA VAL A 21 18.30 9.48 17.90
C VAL A 21 16.82 9.83 18.05
N LEU A 22 15.93 9.15 17.32
CA LEU A 22 14.49 9.44 17.33
C LEU A 22 13.71 8.74 18.45
N SER A 23 14.36 7.87 19.23
CA SER A 23 13.70 7.08 20.28
C SER A 23 12.90 7.92 21.30
N PRO A 24 13.31 9.14 21.72
CA PRO A 24 12.50 9.94 22.64
C PRO A 24 11.16 10.40 22.06
N ASN A 25 11.02 10.38 20.74
CA ASN A 25 9.81 10.80 20.04
C ASN A 25 8.95 9.62 19.55
N HIS A 26 9.30 8.39 19.95
CA HIS A 26 8.58 7.19 19.54
C HIS A 26 7.13 7.19 20.01
N ARG A 27 6.23 6.79 19.11
CA ARG A 27 4.79 6.67 19.37
C ARG A 27 4.32 5.23 19.28
N ARG A 28 4.66 4.56 18.20
CA ARG A 28 4.22 3.18 17.92
C ARG A 28 5.06 2.54 16.83
N THR A 29 5.04 1.22 16.80
CA THR A 29 5.63 0.41 15.73
C THR A 29 4.55 -0.52 15.19
N HIS A 30 4.38 -0.54 13.88
CA HIS A 30 3.45 -1.44 13.20
C HIS A 30 4.20 -2.45 12.34
N LEU A 31 3.76 -3.70 12.38
CA LEU A 31 4.12 -4.74 11.43
C LEU A 31 3.13 -4.68 10.26
N GLN A 32 3.66 -4.59 9.04
CA GLN A 32 2.85 -4.47 7.84
C GLN A 32 3.15 -5.62 6.89
N GLU A 33 2.12 -6.19 6.29
CA GLU A 33 2.23 -7.09 5.16
C GLU A 33 1.52 -6.45 3.96
N ASN A 34 2.26 -6.23 2.88
CA ASN A 34 1.77 -5.56 1.68
C ASN A 34 1.64 -6.60 0.56
N LEU A 35 0.42 -6.82 0.07
CA LEU A 35 0.12 -7.71 -1.05
C LEU A 35 -0.37 -6.87 -2.23
N PHE A 36 0.11 -7.19 -3.43
CA PHE A 36 -0.13 -6.39 -4.63
C PHE A 36 -0.90 -7.18 -5.68
N PHE A 37 -1.69 -6.46 -6.46
CA PHE A 37 -2.57 -7.02 -7.46
C PHE A 37 -2.50 -6.20 -8.74
N ASP A 38 -2.64 -6.89 -9.87
CA ASP A 38 -2.75 -6.28 -11.20
C ASP A 38 -3.66 -7.16 -12.07
N GLY A 39 -4.08 -6.66 -13.22
CA GLY A 39 -4.71 -7.50 -14.22
C GLY A 39 -3.67 -8.43 -14.89
N PRO A 40 -4.13 -9.48 -15.58
CA PRO A 40 -3.25 -10.48 -16.18
C PRO A 40 -2.34 -9.92 -17.29
N ASN A 41 -2.65 -8.73 -17.84
CA ASN A 41 -1.87 -8.07 -18.88
C ASN A 41 -1.17 -6.81 -18.37
N ALA A 42 -0.96 -6.70 -17.05
CA ALA A 42 -0.30 -5.55 -16.43
C ALA A 42 -1.05 -4.22 -16.66
N GLU A 43 -2.39 -4.26 -16.65
CA GLU A 43 -3.27 -3.14 -16.94
C GLU A 43 -3.04 -1.95 -15.99
N LEU A 44 -2.89 -2.19 -14.68
CA LEU A 44 -2.64 -1.13 -13.70
C LEU A 44 -1.22 -0.59 -13.84
N SER A 45 -0.22 -1.46 -13.82
CA SER A 45 1.18 -1.03 -13.85
C SER A 45 1.55 -0.32 -15.16
N SER A 46 0.97 -0.73 -16.30
CA SER A 46 1.11 -0.03 -17.59
C SER A 46 0.51 1.38 -17.58
N ASN A 47 -0.44 1.65 -16.68
CA ASN A 47 -1.05 2.96 -16.46
C ASN A 47 -0.50 3.66 -15.20
N LEU A 48 0.67 3.23 -14.71
CA LEU A 48 1.32 3.76 -13.51
C LEU A 48 0.40 3.76 -12.28
N ALA A 49 -0.38 2.70 -12.13
CA ALA A 49 -1.25 2.46 -10.99
C ALA A 49 -0.85 1.19 -10.24
N VAL A 50 -1.11 1.18 -8.93
CA VAL A 50 -0.80 0.07 -8.04
C VAL A 50 -1.98 -0.15 -7.10
N LEU A 51 -2.56 -1.35 -7.17
CA LEU A 51 -3.56 -1.83 -6.22
C LEU A 51 -2.88 -2.69 -5.15
N ARG A 52 -3.17 -2.39 -3.88
CA ARG A 52 -2.53 -3.06 -2.74
C ARG A 52 -3.52 -3.32 -1.62
N LEU A 53 -3.45 -4.52 -1.05
CA LEU A 53 -3.94 -4.79 0.30
C LEU A 53 -2.79 -4.70 1.29
N ARG A 54 -3.00 -3.98 2.39
CA ARG A 54 -2.05 -3.91 3.50
C ARG A 54 -2.70 -4.41 4.78
N PHE A 55 -2.12 -5.45 5.36
CA PHE A 55 -2.47 -5.95 6.69
C PHE A 55 -1.54 -5.36 7.74
N TYR A 56 -2.08 -5.09 8.92
CA TYR A 56 -1.34 -4.57 10.07
C TYR A 56 -1.41 -5.55 11.24
N ASP A 57 -0.28 -5.72 11.93
CA ASP A 57 -0.15 -6.40 13.22
C ASP A 57 -0.95 -7.72 13.30
N LEU A 58 -0.63 -8.66 12.41
CA LEU A 58 -1.29 -9.98 12.33
C LEU A 58 -2.81 -9.86 12.13
N ASP A 59 -3.23 -9.09 11.12
CA ASP A 59 -4.61 -8.91 10.67
C ASP A 59 -5.52 -8.13 11.63
N SER A 60 -4.94 -7.34 12.53
CA SER A 60 -5.70 -6.37 13.34
C SER A 60 -6.44 -5.32 12.49
N HIS A 61 -5.91 -5.01 11.31
CA HIS A 61 -6.47 -4.03 10.38
C HIS A 61 -6.05 -4.36 8.94
N CYS A 62 -6.91 -4.07 7.97
CA CYS A 62 -6.61 -4.18 6.55
C CYS A 62 -7.02 -2.92 5.79
N VAL A 63 -6.17 -2.49 4.85
CA VAL A 63 -6.41 -1.32 3.99
C VAL A 63 -6.29 -1.76 2.54
N LEU A 64 -7.33 -1.47 1.76
CA LEU A 64 -7.25 -1.46 0.30
C LEU A 64 -6.78 -0.07 -0.14
N SER A 65 -5.76 -0.02 -1.00
CA SER A 65 -5.23 1.24 -1.50
C SER A 65 -5.00 1.18 -3.00
N LEU A 66 -5.37 2.25 -3.70
CA LEU A 66 -5.02 2.51 -5.09
C LEU A 66 -4.14 3.75 -5.14
N LYS A 67 -2.90 3.57 -5.62
CA LYS A 67 -1.95 4.65 -5.87
C LYS A 67 -1.77 4.79 -7.38
N SER A 68 -1.90 6.00 -7.93
CA SER A 68 -1.74 6.26 -9.37
C SER A 68 -0.95 7.54 -9.65
N LYS A 69 -0.41 7.64 -10.87
CA LYS A 69 0.36 8.79 -11.38
C LYS A 69 1.51 9.21 -10.43
N PRO A 70 2.36 8.28 -9.98
CA PRO A 70 3.48 8.61 -9.09
C PRO A 70 4.46 9.57 -9.77
N GLN A 71 4.90 10.58 -9.01
CA GLN A 71 6.03 11.43 -9.36
C GLN A 71 7.00 11.47 -8.18
N ILE A 72 8.27 11.17 -8.42
CA ILE A 72 9.32 11.32 -7.41
C ILE A 72 10.49 12.11 -7.98
N SER A 73 10.83 13.22 -7.32
CA SER A 73 11.95 14.07 -7.70
C SER A 73 12.55 14.74 -6.47
N ALA A 74 13.88 14.80 -6.42
CA ALA A 74 14.62 15.42 -5.32
C ALA A 74 14.19 14.95 -3.91
N GLY A 75 13.87 13.66 -3.76
CA GLY A 75 13.41 13.08 -2.49
C GLY A 75 11.97 13.41 -2.10
N ILE A 76 11.20 14.07 -2.98
CA ILE A 76 9.78 14.40 -2.76
C ILE A 76 8.92 13.52 -3.66
N SER A 77 8.02 12.76 -3.04
CA SER A 77 7.02 11.92 -3.69
C SER A 77 5.68 12.65 -3.73
N ARG A 78 5.03 12.67 -4.90
CA ARG A 78 3.66 13.13 -5.10
C ARG A 78 2.87 12.03 -5.77
N ILE A 79 1.70 11.71 -5.25
CA ILE A 79 0.89 10.61 -5.78
C ILE A 79 -0.60 10.85 -5.57
N GLU A 80 -1.41 10.38 -6.50
CA GLU A 80 -2.85 10.24 -6.27
C GLU A 80 -3.04 8.94 -5.48
N GLU A 81 -3.47 9.06 -4.22
CA GLU A 81 -3.78 7.89 -3.39
C GLU A 81 -5.21 7.98 -2.88
N GLN A 82 -5.88 6.84 -2.93
CA GLN A 82 -7.12 6.56 -2.25
C GLN A 82 -6.89 5.31 -1.38
N GLU A 83 -7.32 5.38 -0.12
CA GLU A 83 -7.30 4.27 0.82
C GLU A 83 -8.71 4.05 1.35
N GLU A 84 -9.11 2.79 1.48
CA GLU A 84 -10.37 2.36 2.08
C GLU A 84 -10.08 1.27 3.13
N PRO A 85 -10.73 1.33 4.31
CA PRO A 85 -10.66 0.22 5.24
C PRO A 85 -11.35 -1.00 4.62
N LEU A 86 -10.74 -2.17 4.81
CA LEU A 86 -11.33 -3.44 4.42
C LEU A 86 -11.34 -4.36 5.64
N ASP A 87 -12.40 -5.15 5.78
CA ASP A 87 -12.43 -6.22 6.78
C ASP A 87 -11.24 -7.17 6.54
N PRO A 88 -10.40 -7.47 7.56
CA PRO A 88 -9.22 -8.30 7.37
C PRO A 88 -9.53 -9.73 6.88
N ILE A 89 -10.67 -10.31 7.29
CA ILE A 89 -11.08 -11.65 6.84
C ILE A 89 -11.41 -11.59 5.34
N VAL A 90 -12.19 -10.59 4.91
CA VAL A 90 -12.46 -10.35 3.48
C VAL A 90 -11.16 -10.12 2.71
N GLY A 91 -10.25 -9.31 3.25
CA GLY A 91 -8.94 -9.08 2.68
C GLY A 91 -8.14 -10.38 2.49
N ARG A 92 -8.17 -11.30 3.47
CA ARG A 92 -7.49 -12.60 3.38
C ARG A 92 -8.12 -13.51 2.32
N HIS A 93 -9.44 -13.54 2.22
CA HIS A 93 -10.11 -14.24 1.13
C HIS A 93 -9.72 -13.66 -0.24
N CYS A 94 -9.64 -12.34 -0.35
CA CYS A 94 -9.17 -11.66 -1.55
C CYS A 94 -7.71 -11.96 -1.88
N ALA A 95 -6.84 -12.07 -0.87
CA ALA A 95 -5.44 -12.45 -1.07
C ALA A 95 -5.30 -13.88 -1.58
N ALA A 96 -6.11 -14.80 -1.09
CA ALA A 96 -6.15 -16.19 -1.57
C ALA A 96 -6.76 -16.30 -2.97
N GLU A 97 -7.77 -15.48 -3.25
CA GLU A 97 -8.55 -15.50 -4.48
C GLU A 97 -8.77 -14.07 -5.00
N PRO A 98 -7.79 -13.50 -5.76
CA PRO A 98 -7.78 -12.09 -6.17
C PRO A 98 -9.03 -11.60 -6.89
N TRP A 99 -9.72 -12.48 -7.62
CA TRP A 99 -10.96 -12.18 -8.32
C TRP A 99 -12.09 -11.69 -7.38
N ARG A 100 -12.02 -12.03 -6.08
CA ARG A 100 -12.99 -11.58 -5.07
C ARG A 100 -12.95 -10.08 -4.84
N LEU A 101 -11.82 -9.40 -5.05
CA LEU A 101 -11.72 -7.94 -4.94
C LEU A 101 -12.69 -7.26 -5.89
N LEU A 102 -12.84 -7.78 -7.11
CA LEU A 102 -13.73 -7.22 -8.11
C LEU A 102 -15.22 -7.38 -7.76
N HIS A 103 -15.57 -8.13 -6.71
CA HIS A 103 -16.96 -8.31 -6.26
C HIS A 103 -17.32 -7.40 -5.08
N ILE A 104 -16.40 -6.56 -4.62
CA ILE A 104 -16.65 -5.58 -3.55
C ILE A 104 -17.32 -4.34 -4.18
N GLU A 105 -18.61 -4.44 -4.45
CA GLU A 105 -19.38 -3.38 -5.14
C GLU A 105 -19.48 -2.07 -4.33
N SER A 106 -19.25 -2.12 -3.02
CA SER A 106 -19.24 -0.94 -2.15
C SER A 106 -17.92 -0.16 -2.17
N SER A 107 -16.88 -0.65 -2.86
CA SER A 107 -15.56 -0.01 -2.88
C SER A 107 -15.43 0.93 -4.08
N ASP A 108 -15.20 2.22 -3.80
CA ASP A 108 -14.94 3.21 -4.84
C ASP A 108 -13.59 2.93 -5.52
N ILE A 109 -12.59 2.44 -4.79
CA ILE A 109 -11.33 1.95 -5.37
C ILE A 109 -11.58 0.88 -6.42
N ILE A 110 -12.37 -0.15 -6.11
CA ILE A 110 -12.64 -1.26 -7.04
C ILE A 110 -13.44 -0.77 -8.25
N LYS A 111 -14.41 0.12 -8.02
CA LYS A 111 -15.14 0.77 -9.11
C LYS A 111 -14.17 1.49 -10.06
N ARG A 112 -13.21 2.27 -9.54
CA ARG A 112 -12.18 2.94 -10.34
C ARG A 112 -11.26 1.95 -11.06
N VAL A 113 -10.86 0.85 -10.42
CA VAL A 113 -10.06 -0.22 -11.06
C VAL A 113 -10.78 -0.78 -12.30
N LYS A 114 -12.08 -1.02 -12.18
CA LYS A 114 -12.91 -1.50 -13.30
C LYS A 114 -13.08 -0.43 -14.40
N GLU A 115 -13.45 0.78 -14.01
CA GLU A 115 -13.87 1.86 -14.93
C GLU A 115 -12.69 2.61 -15.56
N GLU A 116 -11.67 2.98 -14.78
CA GLU A 116 -10.53 3.79 -15.25
C GLU A 116 -9.44 2.95 -15.91
N PHE A 117 -9.24 1.70 -15.46
CA PHE A 117 -8.14 0.84 -15.90
C PHE A 117 -8.59 -0.39 -16.69
N ASN A 118 -9.91 -0.56 -16.89
CA ASN A 118 -10.51 -1.63 -17.68
C ASN A 118 -10.17 -3.05 -17.17
N VAL A 119 -9.96 -3.20 -15.86
CA VAL A 119 -9.71 -4.50 -15.21
C VAL A 119 -11.05 -5.15 -14.86
N GLY A 120 -11.56 -5.99 -15.77
CA GLY A 120 -12.87 -6.65 -15.59
C GLY A 120 -12.91 -8.08 -16.11
N ALA A 121 -12.74 -8.28 -17.42
CA ALA A 121 -12.94 -9.60 -18.05
C ALA A 121 -11.85 -10.63 -17.71
N GLY A 122 -10.61 -10.18 -17.48
CA GLY A 122 -9.46 -11.04 -17.14
C GLY A 122 -9.28 -11.30 -15.65
N GLY A 123 -10.08 -10.66 -14.80
CA GLY A 123 -9.90 -10.70 -13.35
C GLY A 123 -8.66 -9.96 -12.85
N LEU A 124 -8.29 -10.25 -11.60
CA LEU A 124 -7.03 -9.81 -10.97
C LEU A 124 -6.14 -11.02 -10.71
N VAL A 125 -4.83 -10.79 -10.70
CA VAL A 125 -3.83 -11.75 -10.24
C VAL A 125 -3.06 -11.20 -9.05
N GLY A 126 -2.62 -12.08 -8.16
CA GLY A 126 -1.75 -11.72 -7.04
C GLY A 126 -0.29 -11.68 -7.49
N LEU A 127 0.38 -10.56 -7.26
CA LEU A 127 1.80 -10.36 -7.60
C LEU A 127 2.74 -10.77 -6.46
N GLY A 128 2.20 -11.30 -5.36
CA GLY A 128 2.92 -11.51 -4.13
C GLY A 128 3.05 -10.22 -3.31
N GLY A 129 4.07 -10.17 -2.45
CA GLY A 129 4.17 -9.10 -1.48
C GLY A 129 5.42 -9.13 -0.61
N PHE A 130 5.46 -8.22 0.35
CA PHE A 130 6.55 -8.13 1.31
C PHE A 130 6.09 -7.61 2.67
N ARG A 131 6.90 -7.90 3.69
CA ARG A 131 6.71 -7.40 5.05
C ARG A 131 7.53 -6.14 5.31
N ASN A 132 6.99 -5.23 6.11
CA ASN A 132 7.65 -3.98 6.50
C ASN A 132 7.39 -3.69 7.98
N VAL A 133 8.42 -3.22 8.69
CA VAL A 133 8.29 -2.72 10.06
C VAL A 133 8.30 -1.21 10.01
N ARG A 134 7.29 -0.55 10.57
CA ARG A 134 7.15 0.91 10.50
C ARG A 134 7.10 1.53 11.89
N GLY A 135 8.16 2.24 12.27
CA GLY A 135 8.18 3.11 13.44
C GLY A 135 7.56 4.47 13.13
N PHE A 136 6.70 4.96 14.02
CA PHE A 136 6.11 6.29 13.97
C PHE A 136 6.70 7.14 15.09
N MET A 137 7.22 8.31 14.71
CA MET A 137 7.81 9.30 15.62
C MET A 137 7.00 10.59 15.52
N SER A 138 6.75 11.29 16.62
CA SER A 138 6.15 12.63 16.55
C SER A 138 7.20 13.69 16.20
N GLY A 139 6.82 14.69 15.40
CA GLY A 139 7.68 15.86 15.17
C GLY A 139 8.03 16.58 16.48
N VAL A 140 9.20 17.19 16.52
CA VAL A 140 9.55 18.18 17.54
C VAL A 140 8.88 19.48 17.11
N GLY A 141 7.89 19.93 17.88
CA GLY A 141 7.21 21.21 17.67
C GLY A 141 8.06 22.40 18.09
#